data_AF-A0A2N0WRL7-F1
#
_entry.id   AF-A0A2N0WRL7-F1
#
_cell.length_a   1.000
_cell.length_b   1.000
_cell.length_c   1.000
_cell.angle_alpha   90.00
_cell.angle_beta   90.00
_cell.angle_gamma   90.00
#
_symmetry.space_group_name_H-M   'P 1'
#
loop_
_entity.id
_entity.type
_entity.pdbx_description
1 polymer ?
#
loop_
_entity_poly.entity_id
_entity_poly.type
_entity_poly.pdbx_seq_one_letter_code
_entity_poly.pdbx_strand_id
1 'polypeptide(L)'
;MLLDYKLFCEDEGLDYLDFSAGRPGSRPSYRYFQDLLSKDAVSRKNLNKRTLVVYDFYKFITEIPGFNIDITLVESAREAFIRFSNGYSKKVEIRSQTVRVNNQAKEVPLGYVRDDGEDLRPLTNEQCDEFIDVLSRKFSVDERLIHSITLNTGARKQSVFTMRVKHLKLLNEANLTSDGSYRLKAGPRTGIDTKFGKSQTLYFPRDLADQLKVYANSKLAKERRSLFSLKHGDILNEDDMYLFISTHGNCHYMAKNDPRYRQVKSRPKGEHTNYLKQKLLKFVSSDFPKDFTFHWLRATYALMYHEYLVSLVADGKLKLGNEITRVQQRLHHTKRETTENYLKLFTNINEKMAAQEAYEERLFEGITF
;
A
#
# COMPACT_ATOMS: atom_id res chain seq x y z
N MET A 1 9.31 -10.60 13.58
CA MET A 1 8.41 -11.46 14.36
C MET A 1 9.25 -12.48 15.13
N LEU A 2 9.96 -13.42 14.49
CA LEU A 2 10.89 -14.28 15.25
C LEU A 2 12.03 -13.52 15.92
N LEU A 3 12.62 -12.52 15.25
CA LEU A 3 13.62 -11.65 15.89
C LEU A 3 13.04 -10.89 17.10
N ASP A 4 11.79 -10.43 17.01
CA ASP A 4 11.10 -9.73 18.10
C ASP A 4 10.82 -10.66 19.29
N TYR A 5 10.43 -11.91 19.02
CA TYR A 5 10.32 -12.95 20.04
C TYR A 5 11.66 -13.32 20.68
N LYS A 6 12.72 -13.43 19.87
CA LYS A 6 14.07 -13.72 20.38
C LYS A 6 14.57 -12.59 21.29
N LEU A 7 14.44 -11.33 20.85
CA LEU A 7 14.79 -10.16 21.67
C LEU A 7 14.00 -10.15 22.98
N PHE A 8 12.69 -10.43 22.94
CA PHE A 8 11.89 -10.57 24.15
C PHE A 8 12.43 -11.66 25.09
N CYS A 9 12.81 -12.83 24.57
CA CYS A 9 13.36 -13.90 25.41
C CYS A 9 14.70 -13.48 26.03
N GLU A 10 15.56 -12.82 25.27
CA GLU A 10 16.85 -12.30 25.76
C GLU A 10 16.67 -11.23 26.85
N ASP A 11 15.76 -10.26 26.62
CA ASP A 11 15.45 -9.19 27.58
C ASP A 11 14.86 -9.74 28.90
N GLU A 12 14.05 -10.80 28.80
CA GLU A 12 13.40 -11.44 29.96
C GLU A 12 14.21 -12.57 30.59
N GLY A 13 15.44 -12.82 30.11
CA GLY A 13 16.31 -13.88 30.62
C GLY A 13 15.76 -15.30 30.43
N LEU A 14 14.96 -15.51 29.38
CA LEU A 14 14.34 -16.79 29.04
C LEU A 14 15.17 -17.55 28.00
N ASP A 15 15.44 -18.83 28.26
CA ASP A 15 15.85 -19.74 27.20
C ASP A 15 14.64 -20.05 26.33
N TYR A 16 14.68 -19.62 25.07
CA TYR A 16 13.60 -19.87 24.11
C TYR A 16 13.44 -21.37 23.78
N LEU A 17 14.35 -22.25 24.15
CA LEU A 17 14.21 -23.69 23.97
C LEU A 17 13.69 -24.41 25.23
N ASP A 18 13.63 -23.73 26.37
CA ASP A 18 13.21 -24.35 27.63
C ASP A 18 11.68 -24.28 27.84
N PHE A 19 11.02 -25.42 27.66
CA PHE A 19 9.60 -25.62 27.95
C PHE A 19 9.36 -26.54 29.15
N SER A 20 10.39 -26.80 29.98
CA SER A 20 10.32 -27.71 31.12
C SER A 20 9.41 -27.22 32.25
N ALA A 21 9.11 -25.92 32.28
CA ALA A 21 8.29 -25.31 33.32
C ALA A 21 6.87 -25.95 33.37
N GLY A 22 6.49 -26.43 34.56
CA GLY A 22 5.18 -27.06 34.77
C GLY A 22 3.99 -26.12 34.57
N ARG A 23 4.15 -24.82 34.87
CA ARG A 23 3.11 -23.80 34.65
C ARG A 23 3.22 -23.21 33.23
N PRO A 24 2.14 -23.22 32.42
CA PRO A 24 2.16 -22.65 31.08
C PRO A 24 2.66 -21.20 31.04
N GLY A 25 2.20 -20.36 31.98
CA GLY A 25 2.58 -18.94 32.04
C GLY A 25 4.07 -18.67 32.30
N SER A 26 4.86 -19.68 32.68
CA SER A 26 6.31 -19.56 32.84
C SER A 26 7.08 -19.96 31.58
N ARG A 27 6.41 -20.52 30.58
CA ARG A 27 7.04 -20.95 29.33
C ARG A 27 7.24 -19.77 28.38
N PRO A 28 8.31 -19.77 27.57
CA PRO A 28 8.66 -18.65 26.70
C PRO A 28 7.52 -18.15 25.80
N SER A 29 6.80 -19.06 25.12
CA SER A 29 5.69 -18.71 24.22
C SER A 29 4.53 -18.03 24.94
N TYR A 30 4.14 -18.54 26.11
CA TYR A 30 3.05 -17.99 26.91
C TYR A 30 3.43 -16.66 27.57
N ARG A 31 4.67 -16.50 28.06
CA ARG A 31 5.16 -15.21 28.56
C ARG A 31 5.12 -14.14 27.47
N TYR A 32 5.57 -14.49 26.27
CA TYR A 32 5.49 -13.60 25.12
C TYR A 32 4.04 -13.26 24.72
N PHE A 33 3.14 -14.24 24.74
CA PHE A 33 1.72 -13.98 24.51
C PHE A 33 1.12 -13.01 25.53
N GLN A 34 1.44 -13.17 26.83
CA GLN A 34 0.99 -12.25 27.88
C GLN A 34 1.59 -10.85 27.75
N ASP A 35 2.88 -10.75 27.42
CA ASP A 35 3.53 -9.47 27.11
C ASP A 35 2.82 -8.76 25.95
N LEU A 36 2.56 -9.45 24.84
CA LEU A 36 1.82 -8.89 23.71
C LEU A 36 0.39 -8.45 24.08
N LEU A 37 -0.27 -9.14 25.00
CA LEU A 37 -1.60 -8.76 25.50
C LEU A 37 -1.59 -7.48 26.33
N SER A 38 -0.51 -7.26 27.09
CA SER A 38 -0.35 -6.05 27.92
C SER A 38 0.00 -4.79 27.11
N LYS A 39 0.40 -4.94 25.84
CA LYS A 39 0.83 -3.83 24.99
C LYS A 39 -0.33 -3.25 24.18
N ASP A 40 -0.80 -2.06 24.55
CA ASP A 40 -1.87 -1.33 23.84
C ASP A 40 -1.55 -1.05 22.36
N ALA A 41 -0.26 -0.87 22.03
CA ALA A 41 0.19 -0.65 20.65
C ALA A 41 0.06 -1.88 19.74
N VAL A 42 -0.17 -3.08 20.29
CA VAL A 42 -0.25 -4.33 19.52
C VAL A 42 -1.71 -4.69 19.26
N SER A 43 -2.18 -4.45 18.04
CA SER A 43 -3.53 -4.89 17.66
C SER A 43 -3.68 -6.42 17.76
N ARG A 44 -4.87 -6.89 18.13
CA ARG A 44 -5.20 -8.33 18.23
C ARG A 44 -4.81 -9.14 16.97
N LYS A 45 -4.97 -8.54 15.79
CA LYS A 45 -4.56 -9.16 14.51
C LYS A 45 -3.05 -9.27 14.38
N ASN A 46 -2.29 -8.27 14.83
CA ASN A 46 -0.83 -8.31 14.85
C ASN A 46 -0.34 -9.34 15.88
N LEU A 47 -0.91 -9.35 17.08
CA LEU A 47 -0.66 -10.33 18.14
C LEU A 47 -0.83 -11.77 17.63
N ASN A 48 -2.01 -12.09 17.06
CA ASN A 48 -2.28 -13.42 16.52
C ASN A 48 -1.29 -13.84 15.42
N LYS A 49 -0.80 -12.86 14.64
CA LYS A 49 0.20 -13.10 13.60
C LYS A 49 1.58 -13.37 14.21
N ARG A 50 1.97 -12.66 15.27
CA ARG A 50 3.23 -12.90 15.99
C ARG A 50 3.23 -14.27 16.65
N THR A 51 2.19 -14.61 17.41
CA THR A 51 2.08 -15.93 18.06
C THR A 51 2.00 -17.07 17.04
N LEU A 52 1.39 -16.86 15.86
CA LEU A 52 1.41 -17.84 14.77
C LEU A 52 2.82 -18.15 14.29
N VAL A 53 3.61 -17.10 14.04
CA VAL A 53 4.99 -17.27 13.58
C VAL A 53 5.85 -17.99 14.63
N VAL A 54 5.64 -17.73 15.92
CA VAL A 54 6.34 -18.43 17.02
C VAL A 54 5.96 -19.91 17.06
N TYR A 55 4.67 -20.23 17.00
CA TYR A 55 4.20 -21.61 16.96
C TYR A 55 4.71 -22.38 15.74
N ASP A 56 4.61 -21.79 14.54
CA ASP A 56 5.11 -22.41 13.30
C ASP A 56 6.62 -22.66 13.36
N PHE A 57 7.38 -21.79 14.06
CA PHE A 57 8.80 -21.99 14.29
C PHE A 57 9.09 -23.20 15.18
N TYR A 58 8.37 -23.38 16.28
CA TYR A 58 8.55 -24.56 17.12
C TYR A 58 8.08 -25.82 16.42
N LYS A 59 6.96 -25.77 15.68
CA LYS A 59 6.50 -26.90 14.86
C LYS A 59 7.57 -27.36 13.87
N PHE A 60 8.27 -26.41 13.24
CA PHE A 60 9.41 -26.70 12.39
C PHE A 60 10.61 -27.27 13.17
N ILE A 61 10.97 -26.68 14.33
CA ILE A 61 12.11 -27.15 15.13
C ILE A 61 11.90 -28.58 15.64
N THR A 62 10.67 -28.95 16.02
CA THR A 62 10.37 -30.31 16.51
C THR A 62 10.55 -31.39 15.45
N GLU A 63 10.61 -31.02 14.16
CA GLU A 63 10.91 -31.94 13.06
C GLU A 63 12.43 -32.12 12.84
N ILE A 64 13.28 -31.30 13.47
CA ILE A 64 14.73 -31.34 13.31
C ILE A 64 15.36 -32.28 14.37
N PRO A 65 16.20 -33.26 13.96
CA PRO A 65 16.93 -34.12 14.89
C PRO A 65 17.74 -33.31 15.91
N GLY A 66 17.64 -33.68 17.19
CA GLY A 66 18.36 -33.02 18.30
C GLY A 66 17.51 -32.02 19.09
N PHE A 67 16.30 -31.69 18.63
CA PHE A 67 15.35 -30.87 19.39
C PHE A 67 14.20 -31.74 19.91
N ASN A 68 14.12 -31.90 21.23
CA ASN A 68 13.06 -32.64 21.91
C ASN A 68 12.12 -31.68 22.64
N ILE A 69 11.32 -30.93 21.88
CA ILE A 69 10.29 -30.04 22.42
C ILE A 69 8.93 -30.68 22.17
N ASP A 70 8.11 -30.84 23.21
CA ASP A 70 6.72 -31.21 23.03
C ASP A 70 5.92 -29.98 22.59
N ILE A 71 5.42 -30.00 21.34
CA ILE A 71 4.67 -28.88 20.75
C ILE A 71 3.43 -28.50 21.58
N THR A 72 2.84 -29.44 22.32
CA THR A 72 1.70 -29.17 23.19
C THR A 72 2.06 -28.28 24.37
N LEU A 73 3.34 -28.27 24.78
CA LEU A 73 3.86 -27.39 25.82
C LEU A 73 4.06 -25.96 25.31
N VAL A 74 4.34 -25.80 24.02
CA VAL A 74 4.49 -24.50 23.34
C VAL A 74 3.14 -23.81 23.23
N GLU A 75 2.14 -24.49 22.69
CA GLU A 75 0.78 -23.99 22.54
C GLU A 75 -0.17 -25.17 22.30
N SER A 76 -1.29 -25.21 23.01
CA SER A 76 -2.32 -26.21 22.71
C SER A 76 -3.11 -25.82 21.46
N ALA A 77 -3.34 -26.79 20.58
CA ALA A 77 -4.09 -26.62 19.35
C ALA A 77 -5.10 -27.76 19.16
N ARG A 78 -6.26 -27.44 18.56
CA ARG A 78 -7.30 -28.42 18.21
C ARG A 78 -7.78 -28.21 16.79
N GLU A 79 -8.21 -29.30 16.17
CA GLU A 79 -8.76 -29.24 14.82
C GLU A 79 -10.23 -28.81 14.84
N ALA A 80 -10.63 -27.99 13.88
CA ALA A 80 -12.01 -27.59 13.66
C ALA A 80 -12.30 -27.47 12.16
N PHE A 81 -13.58 -27.44 11.80
CA PHE A 81 -14.01 -27.23 10.42
C PHE A 81 -14.75 -25.90 10.30
N ILE A 82 -14.28 -25.03 9.41
CA ILE A 82 -15.03 -23.85 8.99
C ILE A 82 -15.88 -24.25 7.79
N ARG A 83 -17.20 -24.13 7.93
CA ARG A 83 -18.15 -24.30 6.82
C ARG A 83 -18.40 -22.95 6.16
N PHE A 84 -18.31 -22.92 4.84
CA PHE A 84 -18.61 -21.76 4.01
C PHE A 84 -20.06 -21.83 3.51
N SER A 85 -20.64 -20.67 3.19
CA SER A 85 -22.02 -20.55 2.70
C SER A 85 -22.27 -21.30 1.38
N ASN A 86 -21.22 -21.56 0.60
CA ASN A 86 -21.26 -22.33 -0.64
C ASN A 86 -21.10 -23.86 -0.43
N GLY A 87 -21.25 -24.34 0.80
CA GLY A 87 -21.23 -25.77 1.14
C GLY A 87 -19.85 -26.40 1.34
N TYR A 88 -18.77 -25.69 1.00
CA TYR A 88 -17.41 -26.18 1.24
C TYR A 88 -17.05 -26.11 2.72
N SER A 89 -16.18 -27.01 3.18
CA SER A 89 -15.58 -26.94 4.51
C SER A 89 -14.06 -26.92 4.42
N LYS A 90 -13.42 -26.09 5.25
CA LYS A 90 -11.97 -26.09 5.42
C LYS A 90 -11.61 -26.53 6.84
N LYS A 91 -10.74 -27.53 6.93
CA LYS A 91 -10.10 -27.93 8.18
C LYS A 91 -9.13 -26.83 8.61
N VAL A 92 -9.24 -26.39 9.86
CA VAL A 92 -8.41 -25.35 10.46
C VAL A 92 -7.91 -25.80 11.83
N GLU A 93 -6.74 -25.32 12.21
CA GLU A 93 -6.17 -25.52 13.52
C GLU A 93 -6.48 -24.30 14.39
N ILE A 94 -7.25 -24.50 15.46
CA ILE A 94 -7.57 -23.48 16.47
C ILE A 94 -6.54 -23.59 17.59
N ARG A 95 -5.74 -22.54 17.77
CA ARG A 95 -4.68 -22.50 18.76
C ARG A 95 -5.07 -21.65 19.99
N SER A 96 -4.49 -21.96 21.15
CA SER A 96 -4.85 -21.36 22.44
C SER A 96 -4.34 -19.93 22.66
N GLN A 97 -3.22 -19.55 22.04
CA GLN A 97 -2.64 -18.20 22.07
C GLN A 97 -3.13 -17.36 20.87
N THR A 98 -4.44 -17.44 20.63
CA THR A 98 -5.15 -16.66 19.61
C THR A 98 -6.31 -15.90 20.27
N VAL A 99 -6.32 -14.58 20.16
CA VAL A 99 -7.43 -13.75 20.64
C VAL A 99 -8.48 -13.52 19.56
N ARG A 100 -9.74 -13.40 19.97
CA ARG A 100 -10.82 -13.01 19.05
C ARG A 100 -10.56 -11.61 18.51
N VAL A 101 -10.39 -11.51 17.20
CA VAL A 101 -10.36 -10.22 16.50
C VAL A 101 -11.82 -9.79 16.31
N ASN A 102 -12.17 -8.57 16.72
CA ASN A 102 -13.48 -8.03 16.35
C ASN A 102 -13.48 -7.89 14.82
N ASN A 103 -14.38 -8.62 14.17
CA ASN A 103 -14.54 -8.57 12.72
C ASN A 103 -15.48 -7.43 12.30
N GLN A 104 -16.07 -6.70 13.26
CA GLN A 104 -16.72 -5.44 12.93
C GLN A 104 -15.68 -4.53 12.29
N ALA A 105 -15.97 -4.09 11.08
CA ALA A 105 -15.15 -3.09 10.43
C ALA A 105 -15.09 -1.88 11.37
N LYS A 106 -13.88 -1.40 11.68
CA LYS A 106 -13.70 -0.10 12.34
C LYS A 106 -14.59 0.90 11.60
N GLU A 107 -15.25 1.82 12.29
CA GLU A 107 -15.97 2.86 11.56
C GLU A 107 -14.99 3.66 10.68
N VAL A 108 -15.44 4.01 9.49
CA VAL A 108 -14.68 4.90 8.61
C VAL A 108 -14.94 6.30 9.13
N PRO A 109 -13.90 7.08 9.51
CA PRO A 109 -14.11 8.44 9.96
C PRO A 109 -14.91 9.23 8.93
N LEU A 110 -15.73 10.17 9.42
CA LEU A 110 -16.49 11.06 8.54
C LEU A 110 -15.51 11.78 7.59
N GLY A 111 -15.83 11.83 6.30
CA GLY A 111 -14.96 12.45 5.29
C GLY A 111 -13.85 11.53 4.75
N TYR A 112 -13.85 10.24 5.12
CA TYR A 112 -12.93 9.23 4.57
C TYR A 112 -13.64 8.08 3.87
N VAL A 113 -12.93 7.41 2.96
CA VAL A 113 -13.31 6.12 2.38
C VAL A 113 -12.21 5.11 2.67
N ARG A 114 -12.61 3.90 3.05
CA ARG A 114 -11.66 2.81 3.25
C ARG A 114 -11.39 2.04 1.97
N ASP A 115 -10.17 2.10 1.45
CA ASP A 115 -9.64 1.16 0.45
C ASP A 115 -8.35 0.54 0.96
N ASP A 116 -8.25 -0.77 0.82
CA ASP A 116 -7.11 -1.59 1.23
C ASP A 116 -6.72 -1.50 2.71
N GLY A 117 -7.70 -1.17 3.57
CA GLY A 117 -7.47 -1.00 5.01
C GLY A 117 -6.85 0.36 5.38
N GLU A 118 -6.71 1.27 4.41
CA GLU A 118 -6.33 2.66 4.64
C GLU A 118 -7.57 3.55 4.54
N ASP A 119 -7.67 4.53 5.43
CA ASP A 119 -8.68 5.59 5.34
C ASP A 119 -8.12 6.70 4.45
N LEU A 120 -8.85 7.00 3.38
CA LEU A 120 -8.39 7.86 2.30
C LEU A 120 -9.39 8.99 2.06
N ARG A 121 -8.87 10.16 1.72
CA ARG A 121 -9.62 11.25 1.11
C ARG A 121 -8.75 11.87 -0.01
N PRO A 122 -9.32 12.58 -0.98
CA PRO A 122 -8.53 13.34 -1.93
C PRO A 122 -7.90 14.53 -1.19
N LEU A 123 -6.79 15.03 -1.74
CA LEU A 123 -6.32 16.37 -1.40
C LEU A 123 -7.34 17.40 -1.90
N THR A 124 -7.53 18.49 -1.17
CA THR A 124 -8.23 19.68 -1.70
C THR A 124 -7.38 20.33 -2.79
N ASN A 125 -7.93 21.31 -3.51
CA ASN A 125 -7.17 22.02 -4.55
C ASN A 125 -5.95 22.72 -3.95
N GLU A 126 -6.10 23.40 -2.82
CA GLU A 126 -5.04 24.12 -2.12
C GLU A 126 -3.95 23.14 -1.61
N GLN A 127 -4.37 22.01 -1.04
CA GLN A 127 -3.44 20.96 -0.61
C GLN A 127 -2.73 20.31 -1.81
N CYS A 128 -3.40 20.17 -2.95
CA CYS A 128 -2.82 19.62 -4.16
C CYS A 128 -1.81 20.60 -4.79
N ASP A 129 -2.11 21.89 -4.80
CA ASP A 129 -1.22 22.94 -5.26
C ASP A 129 0.03 23.04 -4.38
N GLU A 130 -0.14 23.06 -3.06
CA GLU A 130 0.98 22.98 -2.12
C GLU A 130 1.82 21.71 -2.33
N PHE A 131 1.17 20.56 -2.51
CA PHE A 131 1.84 19.30 -2.78
C PHE A 131 2.69 19.38 -4.06
N ILE A 132 2.14 19.88 -5.16
CA ILE A 132 2.84 20.02 -6.45
C ILE A 132 4.01 21.00 -6.32
N ASP A 133 3.80 22.13 -5.65
CA ASP A 133 4.82 23.15 -5.45
C ASP A 133 6.00 22.62 -4.60
N VAL A 134 5.72 21.96 -3.48
CA VAL A 134 6.75 21.31 -2.65
C VAL A 134 7.50 20.23 -3.43
N LEU A 135 6.78 19.40 -4.21
CA LEU A 135 7.42 18.42 -5.09
C LEU A 135 8.39 19.11 -6.04
N SER A 136 7.97 20.18 -6.72
CA SER A 136 8.80 20.87 -7.72
C SER A 136 10.12 21.40 -7.14
N ARG A 137 10.09 21.91 -5.91
CA ARG A 137 11.23 22.58 -5.25
C ARG A 137 12.13 21.67 -4.41
N LYS A 138 11.57 20.61 -3.80
CA LYS A 138 12.26 19.83 -2.73
C LYS A 138 12.52 18.36 -3.09
N PHE A 139 11.93 17.85 -4.16
CA PHE A 139 12.04 16.43 -4.55
C PHE A 139 12.92 16.24 -5.78
N SER A 140 13.65 15.12 -5.81
CA SER A 140 14.44 14.78 -6.99
C SER A 140 13.53 14.36 -8.14
N VAL A 141 14.05 14.39 -9.38
CA VAL A 141 13.25 14.13 -10.59
C VAL A 141 12.53 12.78 -10.54
N ASP A 142 13.18 11.72 -10.04
CA ASP A 142 12.57 10.40 -9.90
C ASP A 142 11.45 10.37 -8.86
N GLU A 143 11.66 11.01 -7.71
CA GLU A 143 10.65 11.09 -6.65
C GLU A 143 9.44 11.89 -7.13
N ARG A 144 9.64 13.00 -7.86
CA ARG A 144 8.55 13.76 -8.48
C ARG A 144 7.76 12.89 -9.45
N LEU A 145 8.45 12.19 -10.35
CA LEU A 145 7.83 11.32 -11.34
C LEU A 145 7.04 10.16 -10.70
N ILE A 146 7.52 9.57 -9.61
CA ILE A 146 6.78 8.54 -8.85
C ILE A 146 5.42 9.07 -8.38
N HIS A 147 5.38 10.28 -7.83
CA HIS A 147 4.14 10.93 -7.42
C HIS A 147 3.27 11.30 -8.63
N SER A 148 3.87 11.90 -9.66
CA SER A 148 3.16 12.32 -10.89
C SER A 148 2.44 11.16 -11.56
N ILE A 149 3.03 9.96 -11.62
CA ILE A 149 2.35 8.77 -12.16
C ILE A 149 1.07 8.48 -11.39
N THR A 150 1.11 8.48 -10.07
CA THR A 150 -0.06 8.16 -9.26
C THR A 150 -1.13 9.25 -9.38
N LEU A 151 -0.72 10.52 -9.33
CA LEU A 151 -1.61 11.67 -9.42
C LEU A 151 -2.30 11.79 -10.80
N ASN A 152 -1.64 11.35 -11.88
CA ASN A 152 -2.18 11.47 -13.25
C ASN A 152 -2.86 10.21 -13.79
N THR A 153 -2.64 9.04 -13.16
CA THR A 153 -3.16 7.75 -13.67
C THR A 153 -3.95 6.96 -12.64
N GLY A 154 -3.90 7.37 -11.37
CA GLY A 154 -4.45 6.61 -10.25
C GLY A 154 -3.72 5.29 -10.00
N ALA A 155 -2.54 5.04 -10.58
CA ALA A 155 -1.85 3.76 -10.41
C ALA A 155 -1.51 3.46 -8.94
N ARG A 156 -1.62 2.20 -8.52
CA ARG A 156 -1.20 1.80 -7.16
C ARG A 156 0.34 1.77 -7.06
N LYS A 157 0.89 2.03 -5.88
CA LYS A 157 2.36 2.02 -5.63
C LYS A 157 3.07 0.77 -6.15
N GLN A 158 2.43 -0.40 -6.05
CA GLN A 158 2.95 -1.66 -6.61
C GLN A 158 3.14 -1.57 -8.13
N SER A 159 2.15 -1.05 -8.86
CA SER A 159 2.22 -0.90 -10.30
C SER A 159 3.25 0.16 -10.70
N VAL A 160 3.29 1.30 -10.00
CA VAL A 160 4.29 2.35 -10.24
C VAL A 160 5.72 1.81 -10.10
N PHE A 161 6.01 1.13 -8.99
CA PHE A 161 7.37 0.65 -8.70
C PHE A 161 7.79 -0.60 -9.47
N THR A 162 6.86 -1.31 -10.11
CA THR A 162 7.18 -2.48 -10.95
C THR A 162 7.18 -2.17 -12.45
N MET A 163 6.96 -0.90 -12.83
CA MET A 163 7.20 -0.45 -14.20
C MET A 163 8.66 -0.67 -14.60
N ARG A 164 8.87 -1.13 -15.84
CA ARG A 164 10.17 -1.41 -16.47
C ARG A 164 10.42 -0.44 -17.61
N VAL A 165 11.68 -0.30 -18.02
CA VAL A 165 12.10 0.57 -19.13
C VAL A 165 11.34 0.24 -20.43
N LYS A 166 11.18 -1.04 -20.75
CA LYS A 166 10.44 -1.49 -21.95
C LYS A 166 9.01 -0.98 -22.05
N HIS A 167 8.35 -0.69 -20.93
CA HIS A 167 6.97 -0.20 -20.94
C HIS A 167 6.87 1.21 -21.55
N LEU A 168 7.93 2.00 -21.50
CA LEU A 168 7.96 3.32 -22.11
C LEU A 168 7.90 3.24 -23.65
N LYS A 169 8.37 2.13 -24.24
CA LYS A 169 8.25 1.87 -25.68
C LYS A 169 6.79 1.74 -26.12
N LEU A 170 5.88 1.38 -25.21
CA LEU A 170 4.44 1.28 -25.49
C LEU A 170 3.72 2.63 -25.39
N LEU A 171 4.35 3.67 -24.83
CA LEU A 171 3.81 5.02 -24.75
C LEU A 171 4.09 5.79 -26.06
N ASN A 172 3.47 5.31 -27.13
CA ASN A 172 3.65 5.80 -28.50
C ASN A 172 2.28 6.00 -29.19
N GLU A 173 2.29 6.61 -30.37
CA GLU A 173 1.07 6.98 -31.11
C GLU A 173 0.12 5.81 -31.39
N ALA A 174 0.62 4.57 -31.53
CA ALA A 174 -0.25 3.39 -31.73
C ALA A 174 -1.13 3.09 -30.49
N ASN A 175 -0.75 3.58 -29.32
CA ASN A 175 -1.51 3.42 -28.07
C ASN A 175 -2.19 4.72 -27.60
N LEU A 176 -2.15 5.79 -28.40
CA LEU A 176 -2.82 7.05 -28.07
C LEU A 176 -4.35 6.89 -28.11
N THR A 177 -5.04 7.47 -27.15
CA THR A 177 -6.50 7.59 -27.10
C THR A 177 -6.93 8.98 -27.54
N SER A 178 -8.22 9.11 -27.88
CA SER A 178 -8.82 10.40 -28.27
C SER A 178 -8.78 11.47 -27.18
N ASP A 179 -8.57 11.10 -25.92
CA ASP A 179 -8.39 12.03 -24.78
C ASP A 179 -6.93 12.46 -24.56
N GLY A 180 -6.02 12.16 -25.51
CA GLY A 180 -4.62 12.59 -25.45
C GLY A 180 -3.74 11.78 -24.50
N SER A 181 -4.21 10.63 -24.02
CA SER A 181 -3.44 9.73 -23.15
C SER A 181 -2.96 8.46 -23.86
N TYR A 182 -1.87 7.86 -23.39
CA TYR A 182 -1.38 6.58 -23.88
C TYR A 182 -1.89 5.43 -23.03
N ARG A 183 -2.45 4.40 -23.65
CA ARG A 183 -2.86 3.16 -22.96
C ARG A 183 -1.64 2.30 -22.66
N LEU A 184 -1.47 1.95 -21.39
CA LEU A 184 -0.47 0.99 -20.94
C LEU A 184 -1.14 -0.16 -20.17
N LYS A 185 -1.00 -1.39 -20.66
CA LYS A 185 -1.53 -2.58 -19.98
C LYS A 185 -0.67 -2.93 -18.77
N ALA A 186 -1.33 -3.23 -17.65
CA ALA A 186 -0.70 -3.67 -16.41
C ALA A 186 -1.36 -4.96 -15.90
N GLY A 187 -0.60 -5.81 -15.21
CA GLY A 187 -1.09 -7.06 -14.64
C GLY A 187 -0.39 -8.30 -15.21
N PRO A 188 -1.04 -9.47 -15.17
CA PRO A 188 -0.44 -10.72 -15.60
C PRO A 188 0.17 -10.60 -17.00
N ARG A 189 1.38 -11.15 -17.17
CA ARG A 189 2.15 -11.19 -18.43
C ARG A 189 2.69 -9.85 -18.93
N THR A 190 2.41 -8.73 -18.27
CA THR A 190 2.99 -7.44 -18.70
C THR A 190 4.33 -7.14 -18.00
N GLY A 191 4.54 -7.70 -16.81
CA GLY A 191 5.71 -7.38 -15.96
C GLY A 191 5.46 -6.20 -15.01
N ILE A 192 4.30 -5.53 -15.12
CA ILE A 192 3.78 -4.59 -14.12
C ILE A 192 2.87 -5.36 -13.18
N ASP A 193 3.22 -5.43 -11.91
CA ASP A 193 2.36 -6.09 -10.93
C ASP A 193 1.15 -5.22 -10.58
N THR A 194 0.00 -5.88 -10.39
CA THR A 194 -1.25 -5.26 -9.96
C THR A 194 -1.82 -5.96 -8.74
N LYS A 195 -2.72 -5.26 -8.04
CA LYS A 195 -3.45 -5.81 -6.89
C LYS A 195 -4.20 -7.06 -7.30
N PHE A 196 -3.96 -8.17 -6.59
CA PHE A 196 -4.50 -9.51 -6.87
C PHE A 196 -4.23 -10.04 -8.29
N GLY A 197 -3.28 -9.47 -9.03
CA GLY A 197 -3.03 -9.86 -10.42
C GLY A 197 -4.19 -9.55 -11.36
N LYS A 198 -4.99 -8.51 -11.08
CA LYS A 198 -6.05 -8.07 -11.99
C LYS A 198 -5.44 -7.40 -13.22
N SER A 199 -5.93 -7.72 -14.41
CA SER A 199 -5.57 -6.99 -15.63
C SER A 199 -6.13 -5.57 -15.57
N GLN A 200 -5.29 -4.58 -15.89
CA GLN A 200 -5.55 -3.16 -15.76
C GLN A 200 -5.05 -2.42 -17.01
N THR A 201 -5.60 -1.24 -17.27
CA THR A 201 -5.13 -0.34 -18.32
C THR A 201 -4.95 1.02 -17.69
N LEU A 202 -3.69 1.44 -17.58
CA LEU A 202 -3.31 2.76 -17.13
C LEU A 202 -3.29 3.70 -18.33
N TYR A 203 -3.53 4.99 -18.09
CA TYR A 203 -3.64 5.99 -19.13
C TYR A 203 -2.72 7.16 -18.79
N PHE A 204 -1.62 7.27 -19.51
CA PHE A 204 -0.57 8.26 -19.24
C PHE A 204 -0.77 9.49 -20.13
N PRO A 205 -0.94 10.69 -19.56
CA PRO A 205 -0.89 11.93 -20.35
C PRO A 205 0.43 12.02 -21.14
N ARG A 206 0.39 12.63 -22.33
CA ARG A 206 1.55 12.76 -23.23
C ARG A 206 2.76 13.38 -22.51
N ASP A 207 2.55 14.50 -21.84
CA ASP A 207 3.63 15.23 -21.16
C ASP A 207 4.31 14.38 -20.08
N LEU A 208 3.54 13.61 -19.31
CA LEU A 208 4.09 12.70 -18.32
C LEU A 208 4.87 11.56 -19.00
N ALA A 209 4.33 10.98 -20.08
CA ALA A 209 5.01 9.93 -20.82
C ALA A 209 6.37 10.40 -21.36
N ASP A 210 6.44 11.62 -21.87
CA ASP A 210 7.67 12.18 -22.41
C ASP A 210 8.70 12.50 -21.32
N GLN A 211 8.25 13.04 -20.18
CA GLN A 211 9.13 13.20 -19.01
C GLN A 211 9.69 11.87 -18.51
N LEU A 212 8.90 10.79 -18.52
CA LEU A 212 9.38 9.45 -18.14
C LEU A 212 10.42 8.90 -19.12
N LYS A 213 10.25 9.13 -20.43
CA LYS A 213 11.24 8.75 -21.46
C LYS A 213 12.54 9.52 -21.28
N VAL A 214 12.47 10.83 -21.01
CA VAL A 214 13.65 11.66 -20.73
C VAL A 214 14.37 11.15 -19.48
N TYR A 215 13.64 10.94 -18.39
CA TYR A 215 14.21 10.41 -17.15
C TYR A 215 14.89 9.05 -17.37
N ALA A 216 14.23 8.11 -18.04
CA ALA A 216 14.79 6.78 -18.28
C ALA A 216 16.14 6.81 -19.02
N ASN A 217 16.33 7.80 -19.90
CA ASN A 217 17.55 8.00 -20.67
C ASN A 217 18.60 8.90 -19.99
N SER A 218 18.24 9.55 -18.87
CA SER A 218 19.15 10.41 -18.12
C SER A 218 20.34 9.65 -17.54
N LYS A 219 21.47 10.36 -17.35
CA LYS A 219 22.68 9.82 -16.69
C LYS A 219 22.34 9.23 -15.32
N LEU A 220 21.57 9.95 -14.51
CA LEU A 220 21.13 9.52 -13.18
C LEU A 220 20.41 8.16 -13.21
N ALA A 221 19.45 7.99 -14.11
CA ALA A 221 18.69 6.74 -14.18
C ALA A 221 19.55 5.57 -14.68
N LYS A 222 20.44 5.82 -15.65
CA LYS A 222 21.40 4.83 -16.16
C LYS A 222 22.36 4.38 -15.05
N GLU A 223 22.96 5.31 -14.31
CA GLU A 223 23.85 5.01 -13.18
C GLU A 223 23.18 4.16 -12.11
N ARG A 224 21.93 4.49 -11.75
CA ARG A 224 21.16 3.68 -10.79
C ARG A 224 20.90 2.26 -11.29
N ARG A 225 20.62 2.07 -12.58
CA ARG A 225 20.48 0.74 -13.20
C ARG A 225 21.81 -0.02 -13.23
N SER A 226 22.92 0.65 -13.55
CA SER A 226 24.25 0.04 -13.47
C SER A 226 24.60 -0.39 -12.04
N LEU A 227 24.25 0.41 -11.03
CA LEU A 227 24.45 0.04 -9.63
C LEU A 227 23.59 -1.17 -9.22
N PHE A 228 22.38 -1.32 -9.77
CA PHE A 228 21.58 -2.52 -9.59
C PHE A 228 22.30 -3.75 -10.17
N SER A 229 22.78 -3.69 -11.42
CA SER A 229 23.52 -4.78 -12.04
C SER A 229 24.78 -5.14 -11.25
N LEU A 230 25.56 -4.14 -10.80
CA LEU A 230 26.75 -4.37 -9.98
C LEU A 230 26.43 -5.13 -8.69
N LYS A 231 25.28 -4.83 -8.07
CA LYS A 231 24.89 -5.38 -6.77
C LYS A 231 24.23 -6.76 -6.86
N HIS A 232 23.44 -7.00 -7.91
CA HIS A 232 22.59 -8.18 -8.03
C HIS A 232 22.98 -9.09 -9.20
N GLY A 233 24.01 -8.71 -9.97
CA GLY A 233 24.38 -9.31 -11.25
C GLY A 233 23.43 -8.88 -12.39
N ASP A 234 23.75 -9.33 -13.61
CA ASP A 234 22.94 -9.09 -14.81
C ASP A 234 21.74 -10.04 -14.91
N ILE A 235 20.98 -10.12 -13.81
CA ILE A 235 19.77 -10.96 -13.70
C ILE A 235 18.59 -10.41 -14.49
N LEU A 236 18.66 -9.14 -14.91
CA LEU A 236 17.67 -8.46 -15.75
C LEU A 236 18.42 -7.76 -16.88
N ASN A 237 17.93 -7.90 -18.10
CA ASN A 237 18.41 -7.07 -19.21
C ASN A 237 17.96 -5.61 -19.04
N GLU A 238 18.50 -4.71 -19.87
CA GLU A 238 18.23 -3.27 -19.77
C GLU A 238 16.73 -2.92 -19.91
N ASP A 239 16.04 -3.60 -20.81
CA ASP A 239 14.60 -3.39 -21.08
C ASP A 239 13.70 -3.85 -19.93
N ASP A 240 14.07 -4.96 -19.28
CA ASP A 240 13.39 -5.53 -18.12
C ASP A 240 13.80 -4.87 -16.80
N MET A 241 14.77 -3.95 -16.81
CA MET A 241 15.18 -3.21 -15.62
C MET A 241 14.04 -2.31 -15.11
N TYR A 242 13.92 -2.20 -13.79
CA TYR A 242 12.94 -1.29 -13.17
C TYR A 242 13.19 0.15 -13.63
N LEU A 243 12.11 0.89 -13.87
CA LEU A 243 12.18 2.30 -14.23
C LEU A 243 12.73 3.14 -13.08
N PHE A 244 12.30 2.84 -11.85
CA PHE A 244 12.77 3.50 -10.63
C PHE A 244 13.61 2.55 -9.80
N ILE A 245 14.89 2.89 -9.67
CA ILE A 245 15.86 2.22 -8.82
C ILE A 245 16.31 3.22 -7.75
N SER A 246 16.45 2.75 -6.51
CA SER A 246 16.93 3.54 -5.39
C SER A 246 18.38 3.99 -5.61
N THR A 247 18.82 5.00 -4.88
CA THR A 247 20.23 5.42 -4.81
C THR A 247 21.21 4.31 -4.42
N HIS A 248 20.75 3.24 -3.77
CA HIS A 248 21.57 2.08 -3.36
C HIS A 248 21.44 0.86 -4.28
N GLY A 249 20.92 1.03 -5.52
CA GLY A 249 20.82 -0.05 -6.51
C GLY A 249 19.76 -1.11 -6.18
N ASN A 250 18.71 -0.77 -5.44
CA ASN A 250 17.60 -1.67 -5.11
C ASN A 250 16.29 -1.23 -5.78
N CYS A 251 15.41 -2.18 -6.05
CA CYS A 251 14.03 -1.89 -6.46
C CYS A 251 13.19 -1.42 -5.26
N HIS A 252 12.29 -0.46 -5.48
CA HIS A 252 11.37 0.01 -4.44
C HIS A 252 10.24 -0.99 -4.14
N TYR A 253 9.89 -1.81 -5.13
CA TYR A 253 8.97 -2.94 -5.01
C TYR A 253 9.51 -4.08 -5.86
N MET A 254 9.65 -5.28 -5.30
CA MET A 254 10.12 -6.44 -6.06
C MET A 254 8.96 -7.08 -6.82
N ALA A 255 9.01 -7.00 -8.15
CA ALA A 255 8.00 -7.59 -9.01
C ALA A 255 8.01 -9.12 -8.89
N LYS A 256 6.85 -9.76 -9.05
CA LYS A 256 6.71 -11.24 -8.99
C LYS A 256 7.56 -11.99 -10.01
N ASN A 257 7.88 -11.35 -11.14
CA ASN A 257 8.71 -11.92 -12.20
C ASN A 257 10.20 -11.59 -12.04
N ASP A 258 10.62 -10.92 -10.97
CA ASP A 258 12.03 -10.74 -10.64
C ASP A 258 12.68 -12.11 -10.32
N PRO A 259 13.82 -12.48 -10.92
CA PRO A 259 14.47 -13.77 -10.65
C PRO A 259 14.77 -14.00 -9.16
N ARG A 260 15.00 -12.94 -8.40
CA ARG A 260 15.27 -13.00 -6.95
C ARG A 260 14.01 -13.20 -6.13
N TYR A 261 12.81 -13.07 -6.71
CA TYR A 261 11.55 -13.06 -5.97
C TYR A 261 11.40 -14.30 -5.10
N ARG A 262 11.72 -15.50 -5.60
CA ARG A 262 11.62 -16.73 -4.80
C ARG A 262 12.78 -16.94 -3.81
N GLN A 263 13.91 -16.29 -4.06
CA GLN A 263 15.14 -16.44 -3.28
C GLN A 263 15.15 -15.53 -2.04
N VAL A 264 14.58 -14.32 -2.17
CA VAL A 264 14.61 -13.30 -1.12
C VAL A 264 13.43 -13.49 -0.16
N LYS A 265 13.74 -13.69 1.13
CA LYS A 265 12.76 -13.86 2.21
C LYS A 265 11.96 -12.58 2.49
N SER A 266 12.64 -11.44 2.57
CA SER A 266 12.02 -10.12 2.80
C SER A 266 12.13 -9.24 1.57
N ARG A 267 11.00 -9.06 0.87
CA ARG A 267 10.94 -8.34 -0.40
C ARG A 267 10.53 -6.89 -0.15
N PRO A 268 11.13 -5.91 -0.84
CA PRO A 268 10.60 -4.55 -0.89
C PRO A 268 9.14 -4.54 -1.36
N LYS A 269 8.27 -3.84 -0.63
CA LYS A 269 6.83 -3.69 -0.90
C LYS A 269 6.39 -2.23 -1.00
N GLY A 270 7.31 -1.36 -1.40
CA GLY A 270 7.03 0.07 -1.59
C GLY A 270 7.13 0.89 -0.31
N GLU A 271 7.91 0.45 0.67
CA GLU A 271 8.22 1.17 1.92
C GLU A 271 8.78 2.57 1.63
N HIS A 272 9.38 2.77 0.46
CA HIS A 272 9.83 4.07 -0.01
C HIS A 272 8.73 5.14 -0.01
N THR A 273 7.46 4.77 -0.18
CA THR A 273 6.34 5.72 -0.05
C THR A 273 6.23 6.36 1.33
N ASN A 274 6.64 5.65 2.40
CA ASN A 274 6.68 6.22 3.74
C ASN A 274 7.80 7.24 3.85
N TYR A 275 8.98 6.97 3.26
CA TYR A 275 10.05 7.97 3.20
C TYR A 275 9.59 9.23 2.42
N LEU A 276 8.92 9.05 1.29
CA LEU A 276 8.39 10.18 0.50
C LEU A 276 7.36 11.00 1.29
N LYS A 277 6.46 10.34 2.03
CA LYS A 277 5.55 10.99 2.98
C LYS A 277 6.32 11.79 4.03
N GLN A 278 7.27 11.16 4.72
CA GLN A 278 8.02 11.84 5.79
C GLN A 278 8.86 13.00 5.26
N LYS A 279 9.36 12.91 4.02
CA LYS A 279 10.03 14.01 3.35
C LYS A 279 9.07 15.15 3.05
N LEU A 280 7.87 14.85 2.52
CA LEU A 280 6.84 15.83 2.20
C LEU A 280 6.46 16.64 3.45
N LEU A 281 6.17 15.94 4.55
CA LEU A 281 5.73 16.53 5.82
C LEU A 281 6.74 17.50 6.45
N LYS A 282 8.00 17.54 5.99
CA LYS A 282 9.01 18.52 6.44
C LYS A 282 8.90 19.88 5.75
N PHE A 283 8.20 19.95 4.61
CA PHE A 283 8.22 21.11 3.73
C PHE A 283 6.85 21.72 3.46
N VAL A 284 5.79 20.96 3.73
CA VAL A 284 4.41 21.45 3.71
C VAL A 284 4.10 22.23 4.99
N SER A 285 3.06 23.04 4.92
CA SER A 285 2.46 23.84 5.99
C SER A 285 1.94 22.97 7.14
N SER A 286 1.62 23.63 8.25
CA SER A 286 0.94 23.00 9.39
C SER A 286 -0.43 22.43 9.04
N ASP A 287 -1.06 23.00 8.01
CA ASP A 287 -2.46 22.74 7.63
C ASP A 287 -2.55 21.55 6.67
N PHE A 288 -1.41 21.12 6.11
CA PHE A 288 -1.33 19.91 5.30
C PHE A 288 -1.64 18.65 6.14
N PRO A 289 -2.48 17.73 5.64
CA PRO A 289 -2.92 16.56 6.39
C PRO A 289 -1.76 15.65 6.83
N LYS A 290 -1.53 15.56 8.15
CA LYS A 290 -0.47 14.73 8.76
C LYS A 290 -0.70 13.23 8.54
N ASP A 291 -1.96 12.83 8.37
CA ASP A 291 -2.40 11.48 8.09
C ASP A 291 -2.25 11.09 6.61
N PHE A 292 -1.92 12.03 5.71
CA PHE A 292 -1.70 11.79 4.28
C PHE A 292 -0.92 10.50 4.03
N THR A 293 -1.40 9.68 3.11
CA THR A 293 -0.64 8.52 2.61
C THR A 293 -0.51 8.62 1.10
N PHE A 294 0.49 7.95 0.53
CA PHE A 294 0.69 7.92 -0.92
C PHE A 294 -0.56 7.47 -1.70
N HIS A 295 -1.43 6.67 -1.07
CA HIS A 295 -2.66 6.19 -1.68
C HIS A 295 -3.73 7.29 -1.84
N TRP A 296 -3.64 8.39 -1.09
CA TRP A 296 -4.51 9.55 -1.27
C TRP A 296 -4.39 10.14 -2.66
N LEU A 297 -3.21 10.11 -3.29
CA LEU A 297 -3.01 10.62 -4.65
C LEU A 297 -3.90 9.92 -5.68
N ARG A 298 -4.25 8.65 -5.43
CA ARG A 298 -5.19 7.91 -6.26
C ARG A 298 -6.64 8.36 -6.03
N ALA A 299 -7.00 8.76 -4.81
CA ALA A 299 -8.28 9.40 -4.51
C ALA A 299 -8.33 10.81 -5.12
N THR A 300 -7.25 11.59 -5.03
CA THR A 300 -7.10 12.90 -5.69
C THR A 300 -7.26 12.78 -7.20
N TYR A 301 -6.59 11.81 -7.84
CA TYR A 301 -6.79 11.53 -9.26
C TYR A 301 -8.26 11.24 -9.60
N ALA A 302 -8.94 10.44 -8.77
CA ALA A 302 -10.34 10.10 -8.98
C ALA A 302 -11.25 11.34 -8.93
N LEU A 303 -10.98 12.27 -7.99
CA LEU A 303 -11.70 13.53 -7.87
C LEU A 303 -11.48 14.41 -9.09
N MET A 304 -10.23 14.72 -9.43
CA MET A 304 -9.90 15.57 -10.57
C MET A 304 -10.48 15.01 -11.89
N TYR A 305 -10.39 13.69 -12.08
CA TYR A 305 -10.95 13.06 -13.27
C TYR A 305 -12.49 13.10 -13.27
N HIS A 306 -13.12 12.95 -12.11
CA HIS A 306 -14.56 13.09 -12.00
C HIS A 306 -15.03 14.51 -12.33
N GLU A 307 -14.39 15.54 -11.80
CA GLU A 307 -14.71 16.95 -12.09
C GLU A 307 -14.60 17.27 -13.57
N TYR A 308 -13.52 16.80 -14.22
CA TYR A 308 -13.39 16.88 -15.67
C TYR A 308 -14.53 16.17 -16.42
N LEU A 309 -14.99 15.02 -15.94
CA LEU A 309 -16.09 14.31 -16.59
C LEU A 309 -17.45 14.99 -16.34
N VAL A 310 -17.65 15.60 -15.18
CA VAL A 310 -18.85 16.39 -14.87
C VAL A 310 -18.96 17.59 -15.79
N SER A 311 -17.86 18.29 -16.09
CA SER A 311 -17.89 19.39 -17.06
C SER A 311 -18.29 18.92 -18.47
N LEU A 312 -17.84 17.72 -18.89
CA LEU A 312 -18.30 17.12 -20.14
C LEU A 312 -19.77 16.71 -20.13
N VAL A 313 -20.33 16.34 -18.98
CA VAL A 313 -21.77 16.07 -18.83
C VAL A 313 -22.56 17.37 -18.98
N ALA A 314 -22.11 18.45 -18.32
CA ALA A 314 -22.73 19.78 -18.43
C ALA A 314 -22.72 20.29 -19.89
N ASP A 315 -21.63 20.02 -20.62
CA ASP A 315 -21.50 20.34 -22.05
C ASP A 315 -22.32 19.43 -23.00
N GLY A 316 -23.03 18.41 -22.48
CA GLY A 316 -23.75 17.43 -23.30
C GLY A 316 -22.85 16.45 -24.08
N LYS A 317 -21.53 16.48 -23.85
CA LYS A 317 -20.53 15.61 -24.50
C LYS A 317 -20.43 14.23 -23.84
N LEU A 318 -20.98 14.08 -22.64
CA LEU A 318 -21.04 12.83 -21.88
C LEU A 318 -22.45 12.63 -21.30
N LYS A 319 -22.98 11.41 -21.37
CA LYS A 319 -24.26 11.08 -20.72
C LYS A 319 -24.10 11.00 -19.21
N LEU A 320 -25.08 11.50 -18.46
CA LEU A 320 -25.17 11.34 -17.01
C LEU A 320 -25.06 9.85 -16.61
N GLY A 321 -24.30 9.57 -15.55
CA GLY A 321 -23.98 8.22 -15.08
C GLY A 321 -22.75 7.60 -15.75
N ASN A 322 -22.31 8.09 -16.92
CA ASN A 322 -21.09 7.61 -17.57
C ASN A 322 -19.83 8.18 -16.93
N GLU A 323 -19.89 9.32 -16.26
CA GLU A 323 -18.80 9.89 -15.47
C GLU A 323 -18.35 8.92 -14.38
N ILE A 324 -19.29 8.37 -13.60
CA ILE A 324 -19.02 7.36 -12.56
C ILE A 324 -18.41 6.10 -13.19
N THR A 325 -18.96 5.66 -14.32
CA THR A 325 -18.51 4.46 -15.03
C THR A 325 -17.06 4.62 -15.53
N ARG A 326 -16.71 5.80 -16.06
CA ARG A 326 -15.34 6.10 -16.50
C ARG A 326 -14.36 6.17 -15.34
N VAL A 327 -14.73 6.80 -14.22
CA VAL A 327 -13.90 6.79 -13.00
C VAL A 327 -13.70 5.36 -12.51
N GLN A 328 -14.76 4.56 -12.44
CA GLN A 328 -14.68 3.15 -12.06
C GLN A 328 -13.71 2.36 -12.95
N GLN A 329 -13.75 2.60 -14.26
CA GLN A 329 -12.85 1.97 -15.23
C GLN A 329 -11.40 2.38 -15.02
N ARG A 330 -11.10 3.67 -14.81
CA ARG A 330 -9.74 4.16 -14.54
C ARG A 330 -9.19 3.65 -13.20
N LEU A 331 -10.05 3.49 -12.21
CA LEU A 331 -9.69 2.95 -10.91
C LEU A 331 -9.70 1.41 -10.87
N HIS A 332 -10.25 0.73 -11.87
CA HIS A 332 -10.40 -0.73 -11.88
C HIS A 332 -11.16 -1.25 -10.63
N HIS A 333 -12.17 -0.51 -10.17
CA HIS A 333 -13.03 -0.93 -9.08
C HIS A 333 -14.02 -1.99 -9.57
N THR A 334 -14.06 -3.14 -8.88
CA THR A 334 -14.95 -4.25 -9.26
C THR A 334 -16.42 -3.92 -8.98
N LYS A 335 -16.70 -3.19 -7.89
CA LYS A 335 -18.05 -2.75 -7.54
C LYS A 335 -18.18 -1.27 -7.85
N ARG A 336 -19.27 -0.88 -8.52
CA ARG A 336 -19.62 0.52 -8.78
C ARG A 336 -19.80 1.30 -7.47
N GLU A 337 -20.40 0.66 -6.48
CA GLU A 337 -20.57 1.18 -5.11
C GLU A 337 -19.24 1.69 -4.50
N THR A 338 -18.12 1.02 -4.77
CA THR A 338 -16.80 1.50 -4.30
C THR A 338 -16.48 2.86 -4.90
N THR A 339 -16.71 3.05 -6.20
CA THR A 339 -16.51 4.34 -6.86
C THR A 339 -17.52 5.37 -6.36
N GLU A 340 -18.78 5.01 -6.20
CA GLU A 340 -19.81 5.92 -5.70
C GLU A 340 -19.51 6.40 -4.28
N ASN A 341 -18.97 5.54 -3.41
CA ASN A 341 -18.53 5.95 -2.07
C ASN A 341 -17.35 6.93 -2.13
N TYR A 342 -16.40 6.74 -3.06
CA TYR A 342 -15.36 7.74 -3.34
C TYR A 342 -15.99 9.07 -3.78
N LEU A 343 -16.90 9.05 -4.75
CA LEU A 343 -17.48 10.28 -5.32
C LEU A 343 -18.40 11.03 -4.34
N LYS A 344 -19.20 10.30 -3.54
CA LYS A 344 -20.00 10.89 -2.45
C LYS A 344 -19.13 11.59 -1.43
N LEU A 345 -17.92 11.09 -1.17
CA LEU A 345 -16.95 11.79 -0.34
C LEU A 345 -16.63 13.17 -0.93
N PHE A 346 -16.40 13.20 -2.24
CA PHE A 346 -15.85 14.37 -2.93
C PHE A 346 -16.84 15.52 -3.02
N THR A 347 -18.11 15.24 -3.30
CA THR A 347 -19.16 16.27 -3.29
C THR A 347 -19.42 16.83 -1.88
N ASN A 348 -19.28 15.98 -0.86
CA ASN A 348 -19.52 16.38 0.52
C ASN A 348 -18.31 17.06 1.20
N ILE A 349 -17.07 16.87 0.74
CA ILE A 349 -15.90 17.48 1.40
C ILE A 349 -15.96 19.00 1.32
N ASN A 350 -16.26 19.57 0.14
CA ASN A 350 -16.34 21.03 -0.02
C ASN A 350 -17.49 21.63 0.78
N GLU A 351 -18.69 21.03 0.71
CA GLU A 351 -19.86 21.50 1.47
C GLU A 351 -19.67 21.35 2.98
N LYS A 352 -18.97 20.31 3.43
CA LYS A 352 -18.76 20.05 4.86
C LYS A 352 -17.58 20.81 5.45
N MET A 353 -16.51 21.06 4.69
CA MET A 353 -15.47 22.00 5.13
C MET A 353 -16.07 23.40 5.28
N ALA A 354 -16.84 23.85 4.29
CA ALA A 354 -17.56 25.12 4.39
C ALA A 354 -18.54 25.17 5.58
N ALA A 355 -19.26 24.07 5.86
CA ALA A 355 -20.16 24.01 7.02
C ALA A 355 -19.42 23.92 8.37
N GLN A 356 -18.27 23.23 8.42
CA GLN A 356 -17.41 23.12 9.60
C GLN A 356 -16.75 24.46 9.90
N GLU A 357 -16.18 25.13 8.90
CA GLU A 357 -15.61 26.47 9.00
C GLU A 357 -16.66 27.48 9.47
N ALA A 358 -17.86 27.47 8.88
CA ALA A 358 -18.96 28.34 9.31
C ALA A 358 -19.47 28.02 10.73
N TYR A 359 -19.39 26.76 11.17
CA TYR A 359 -19.74 26.38 12.54
C TYR A 359 -18.64 26.81 13.52
N GLU A 360 -17.36 26.61 13.18
CA GLU A 360 -16.21 27.00 13.99
C GLU A 360 -16.13 28.53 14.12
N GLU A 361 -16.29 29.29 13.04
CA GLU A 361 -16.43 30.76 13.11
C GLU A 361 -17.53 31.15 14.10
N ARG A 362 -18.70 30.54 14.01
CA ARG A 362 -19.83 30.83 14.92
C ARG A 362 -19.58 30.38 16.37
N LEU A 363 -18.76 29.36 16.58
CA LEU A 363 -18.38 28.86 17.90
C LEU A 363 -17.33 29.77 18.55
N PHE A 364 -16.44 30.36 17.76
CA PHE A 364 -15.33 31.21 18.20
C PHE A 364 -15.64 32.72 18.12
N GLU A 365 -16.72 33.13 17.47
CA GLU A 365 -17.23 34.52 17.45
C GLU A 365 -17.57 35.08 18.85
N GLY A 366 -17.63 34.23 19.88
CA GLY A 366 -17.91 34.62 21.27
C GLY A 366 -16.74 34.49 22.25
N ILE A 367 -15.55 34.09 21.81
CA ILE A 367 -14.39 33.88 22.70
C ILE A 367 -13.27 34.83 22.30
N THR A 368 -13.35 36.07 22.80
CA THR A 368 -12.19 36.97 22.89
C THR A 368 -11.34 36.56 24.10
N PHE A 369 -10.05 36.33 23.88
CA PHE A 369 -9.05 36.25 24.96
C PHE A 369 -8.67 37.64 25.46
#